data_AF-A0A7J6RE70-F1
#
_entry.id   AF-A0A7J6RE70-F1
#
_cell.length_a   1.000
_cell.length_b   1.000
_cell.length_c   1.000
_cell.angle_alpha   90.00
_cell.angle_beta   90.00
_cell.angle_gamma   90.00
#
_symmetry.space_group_name_H-M   'P 1'
#
loop_
_entity.id
_entity.type
_entity.pdbx_description
1 polymer ?
#
loop_
_entity_poly.entity_id
_entity_poly.type
_entity_poly.pdbx_seq_one_letter_code
_entity_poly.pdbx_strand_id
1 'polypeptide(L)'
;MRGEEKTPEQEKAERRRRLPYHMHMNLELVETAHMICGVLLEVTQMAYHRATGANSPLVNRVVRRSLELMDRQTFLGPPESGRDSVLFAGKAALSADVDRAVALIQSLKIWDQLPTGVLPLIEEGMRETCLQVALYRSMLTHTSVNSEQLSQHYK
;
A
#
# COMPACT_ATOMS: atom_id res chain seq x y z
N MET A 1 -31.31 -4.57 4.01
CA MET A 1 -32.14 -5.64 3.43
C MET A 1 -31.21 -6.82 3.17
N ARG A 2 -31.32 -7.89 3.97
CA ARG A 2 -30.62 -9.16 3.73
C ARG A 2 -31.26 -9.78 2.48
N GLY A 3 -30.43 -10.26 1.56
CA GLY A 3 -30.84 -10.65 0.21
C GLY A 3 -31.95 -11.70 0.22
N GLU A 4 -32.93 -11.50 -0.64
CA GLU A 4 -33.78 -12.60 -1.12
C GLU A 4 -32.87 -13.68 -1.69
N GLU A 5 -33.06 -14.93 -1.25
CA GLU A 5 -32.36 -16.07 -1.83
C GLU A 5 -32.67 -16.11 -3.33
N LYS A 6 -31.62 -16.06 -4.16
CA LYS A 6 -31.77 -16.07 -5.61
C LYS A 6 -32.48 -17.35 -6.01
N THR A 7 -33.44 -17.23 -6.92
CA THR A 7 -34.11 -18.42 -7.45
C THR A 7 -33.08 -19.30 -8.19
N PRO A 8 -33.24 -20.64 -8.19
CA PRO A 8 -32.29 -21.56 -8.82
C PRO A 8 -32.10 -21.29 -10.33
N GLU A 9 -33.10 -20.70 -10.98
CA GLU A 9 -33.02 -20.26 -12.38
C GLU A 9 -32.08 -19.06 -12.57
N GLN A 10 -32.10 -18.10 -11.64
CA GLN A 10 -31.19 -16.95 -11.64
C GLN A 10 -29.74 -17.37 -11.41
N GLU A 11 -29.48 -18.30 -10.48
CA GLU A 11 -28.11 -18.82 -10.26
C GLU A 11 -27.57 -19.55 -11.50
N LYS A 12 -28.41 -20.36 -12.16
CA LYS A 12 -28.04 -21.07 -13.40
C LYS A 12 -27.75 -20.10 -14.55
N ALA A 13 -28.50 -19.00 -14.64
CA ALA A 13 -28.25 -17.94 -15.62
C ALA A 13 -26.96 -17.16 -15.31
N GLU A 14 -26.69 -16.83 -14.05
CA GLU A 14 -25.44 -16.17 -13.63
C GLU A 14 -24.21 -17.04 -13.90
N ARG A 15 -24.30 -18.34 -13.60
CA ARG A 15 -23.20 -19.29 -13.85
C ARG A 15 -22.86 -19.40 -15.34
N ARG A 16 -23.85 -19.28 -16.23
CA ARG A 16 -23.66 -19.25 -17.69
C ARG A 16 -22.96 -17.97 -18.19
N ARG A 17 -23.00 -16.88 -17.42
CA ARG A 17 -22.33 -15.60 -17.75
C ARG A 17 -20.90 -15.51 -17.21
N ARG A 18 -20.44 -16.49 -16.43
CA ARG A 18 -19.07 -16.53 -15.92
C ARG A 18 -18.10 -16.88 -17.04
N LEU A 19 -16.92 -16.27 -16.99
CA LEU A 19 -15.85 -16.59 -17.92
C LEU A 19 -15.26 -17.98 -17.61
N PRO A 20 -14.61 -18.63 -18.60
CA PRO A 20 -13.77 -19.78 -18.36
C PRO A 20 -12.55 -19.44 -17.49
N TYR A 21 -12.02 -20.42 -16.73
CA TYR A 21 -10.94 -20.20 -15.76
C TYR A 21 -9.65 -19.61 -16.34
N HIS A 22 -9.28 -19.94 -17.57
CA HIS A 22 -8.08 -19.39 -18.22
C HIS A 22 -8.23 -17.91 -18.63
N MET A 23 -9.44 -17.35 -18.52
CA MET A 23 -9.71 -15.92 -18.70
C MET A 23 -9.86 -15.19 -17.37
N HIS A 24 -9.81 -15.90 -16.23
CA HIS A 24 -9.89 -15.27 -14.92
C HIS A 24 -8.56 -14.60 -14.57
N MET A 25 -8.65 -13.37 -14.09
CA MET A 25 -7.53 -12.70 -13.43
C MET A 25 -7.52 -13.09 -11.95
N ASN A 26 -6.33 -13.26 -11.37
CA ASN A 26 -6.19 -13.48 -9.94
C ASN A 26 -6.70 -12.25 -9.18
N LEU A 27 -7.74 -12.40 -8.36
CA LEU A 27 -8.31 -11.28 -7.61
C LEU A 27 -7.35 -10.76 -6.53
N GLU A 28 -6.57 -11.66 -5.92
CA GLU A 28 -5.57 -11.29 -4.92
C GLU A 28 -4.48 -10.40 -5.52
N LEU A 29 -4.09 -10.67 -6.78
CA LEU A 29 -3.15 -9.82 -7.52
C LEU A 29 -3.71 -8.40 -7.68
N VAL A 30 -4.96 -8.28 -8.12
CA VAL A 30 -5.60 -6.98 -8.36
C VAL A 30 -5.75 -6.19 -7.05
N GLU A 31 -6.19 -6.86 -5.99
CA GLU A 31 -6.34 -6.23 -4.67
C GLU A 31 -4.98 -5.77 -4.12
N THR A 32 -3.96 -6.62 -4.19
CA THR A 32 -2.61 -6.29 -3.71
C THR A 32 -2.01 -5.15 -4.52
N ALA A 33 -2.13 -5.16 -5.85
CA ALA A 33 -1.69 -4.07 -6.71
C ALA A 33 -2.40 -2.74 -6.38
N HIS A 34 -3.73 -2.79 -6.18
CA HIS A 34 -4.51 -1.61 -5.79
C HIS A 34 -4.02 -1.03 -4.46
N MET A 35 -3.72 -1.88 -3.48
CA MET A 35 -3.24 -1.43 -2.18
C MET A 35 -1.81 -0.91 -2.21
N ILE A 36 -0.91 -1.48 -3.02
CA ILE A 36 0.45 -0.95 -3.20
C ILE A 36 0.37 0.49 -3.72
N CYS A 37 -0.39 0.73 -4.79
CA CYS A 37 -0.61 2.09 -5.31
C CYS A 37 -1.26 2.99 -4.26
N GLY A 38 -2.22 2.45 -3.51
CA GLY A 38 -2.87 3.17 -2.42
C GLY A 38 -1.89 3.55 -1.30
N VAL A 39 -0.94 2.69 -0.93
CA VAL A 39 0.07 2.96 0.09
C VAL A 39 1.04 4.06 -0.37
N LEU A 40 1.57 3.96 -1.59
CA LEU A 40 2.48 4.97 -2.16
C LEU A 40 1.87 6.38 -2.11
N LEU A 41 0.62 6.50 -2.52
CA LEU A 41 -0.08 7.80 -2.55
C LEU A 41 -0.55 8.24 -1.17
N GLU A 42 -1.11 7.33 -0.37
CA GLU A 42 -1.72 7.73 0.89
C GLU A 42 -0.67 8.10 1.94
N VAL A 43 0.43 7.33 2.05
CA VAL A 43 1.48 7.53 3.07
C VAL A 43 2.11 8.91 2.98
N THR A 44 2.46 9.37 1.77
CA THR A 44 3.02 10.70 1.52
C THR A 44 2.04 11.79 1.95
N GLN A 45 0.76 11.64 1.61
CA GLN A 45 -0.32 12.54 2.00
C GLN A 45 -0.57 12.54 3.51
N MET A 46 -0.49 11.38 4.19
CA MET A 46 -0.58 11.31 5.65
C MET A 46 0.56 12.09 6.31
N ALA A 47 1.78 11.93 5.81
CA ALA A 47 2.95 12.61 6.34
C ALA A 47 2.88 14.13 6.12
N TYR A 48 2.46 14.57 4.93
CA TYR A 48 2.25 15.97 4.62
C TYR A 48 1.20 16.61 5.54
N HIS A 49 0.06 15.95 5.75
CA HIS A 49 -0.98 16.41 6.67
C HIS A 49 -0.44 16.52 8.11
N ARG A 50 0.35 15.54 8.57
CA ARG A 50 0.96 15.56 9.91
C ARG A 50 1.95 16.72 10.08
N ALA A 51 2.67 17.08 9.02
CA ALA A 51 3.65 18.16 9.05
C ALA A 51 3.05 19.57 8.95
N THR A 52 2.03 19.76 8.12
CA THR A 52 1.48 21.09 7.81
C THR A 52 0.16 21.40 8.52
N GLY A 53 -0.55 20.38 9.01
CA GLY A 53 -1.92 20.52 9.53
C GLY A 53 -2.94 20.89 8.45
N ALA A 54 -2.55 20.92 7.17
CA ALA A 54 -3.45 21.22 6.07
C ALA A 54 -4.38 20.03 5.79
N ASN A 55 -5.62 20.32 5.40
CA ASN A 55 -6.54 19.29 4.92
C ASN A 55 -5.99 18.66 3.65
N SER A 56 -5.41 17.47 3.79
CA SER A 56 -4.99 16.64 2.67
C SER A 56 -6.19 15.89 2.11
N PRO A 57 -6.35 15.82 0.78
CA PRO A 57 -7.38 14.97 0.18
C PRO A 57 -7.14 13.51 0.58
N LEU A 58 -8.23 12.80 0.88
CA LEU A 58 -8.23 11.37 1.09
C LEU A 58 -8.18 10.67 -0.27
N VAL A 59 -7.07 10.01 -0.61
CA VAL A 59 -6.89 9.37 -1.92
C VAL A 59 -7.46 7.96 -1.88
N ASN A 60 -7.04 7.15 -0.91
CA ASN A 60 -7.51 5.79 -0.70
C ASN A 60 -8.04 5.59 0.72
N ARG A 61 -9.37 5.61 0.85
CA ARG A 61 -10.07 5.46 2.13
C ARG A 61 -9.78 4.12 2.82
N VAL A 62 -9.60 3.05 2.04
CA VAL A 62 -9.37 1.70 2.59
C VAL A 62 -8.00 1.65 3.23
N VAL A 63 -6.96 2.07 2.51
CA VAL A 63 -5.58 2.08 3.01
C VAL A 63 -5.44 3.01 4.21
N ARG A 64 -5.96 4.24 4.14
CA ARG A 64 -5.94 5.19 5.27
C ARG A 64 -6.54 4.58 6.54
N ARG A 65 -7.76 4.04 6.43
CA ARG A 65 -8.46 3.45 7.58
C ARG A 65 -7.70 2.25 8.12
N SER A 66 -7.17 1.39 7.27
CA SER A 66 -6.40 0.22 7.70
C SER A 66 -5.12 0.61 8.44
N LEU A 67 -4.37 1.61 7.95
CA LEU A 67 -3.19 2.14 8.63
C LEU A 67 -3.53 2.77 9.99
N GLU A 68 -4.60 3.56 10.06
CA GLU A 68 -5.09 4.13 11.33
C GLU A 68 -5.50 3.07 12.35
N LEU A 69 -6.13 1.98 11.89
CA LEU A 69 -6.49 0.85 12.75
C LEU A 69 -5.24 0.13 13.26
N MET A 70 -4.24 -0.11 12.41
CA MET A 70 -2.97 -0.70 12.81
C MET A 70 -2.18 0.19 13.79
N ASP A 71 -2.30 1.52 13.71
CA ASP A 71 -1.67 2.43 14.68
C ASP A 71 -2.34 2.38 16.06
N ARG A 72 -3.64 2.03 16.14
CA ARG A 72 -4.38 1.88 17.40
C ARG A 72 -4.19 0.52 18.07
N GLN A 73 -3.70 -0.47 17.34
CA GLN A 73 -3.47 -1.82 17.88
C GLN A 73 -2.19 -1.84 18.72
N THR A 74 -2.31 -2.33 19.96
CA THR A 74 -1.18 -2.45 20.90
C THR A 74 -0.22 -3.58 20.54
N PHE A 75 -0.73 -4.62 19.86
CA PHE A 75 0.04 -5.74 19.36
C PHE A 75 -0.24 -5.95 17.89
N LEU A 76 0.85 -6.06 17.12
CA LEU A 76 0.83 -6.35 15.69
C LEU A 76 1.68 -7.61 15.48
N GLY A 77 1.03 -8.72 15.13
CA GLY A 77 1.71 -9.95 14.73
C GLY A 77 2.45 -9.79 13.38
N PRO A 78 3.25 -10.77 12.96
CA PRO A 78 3.84 -10.76 11.63
C PRO A 78 2.74 -10.79 10.54
N PRO A 79 3.01 -10.28 9.33
CA PRO A 79 2.03 -10.30 8.25
C PRO A 79 1.73 -11.73 7.80
N GLU A 80 0.44 -12.09 7.76
CA GLU A 80 -0.02 -13.43 7.36
C GLU A 80 -0.53 -13.46 5.92
N SER A 81 -1.01 -12.32 5.42
CA SER A 81 -1.52 -12.14 4.05
C SER A 81 -0.62 -11.20 3.24
N GLY A 82 -0.67 -11.33 1.91
CA GLY A 82 -0.07 -10.34 1.00
C GLY A 82 -0.63 -8.93 1.25
N ARG A 83 -1.91 -8.83 1.59
CA ARG A 83 -2.53 -7.57 2.02
C ARG A 83 -1.87 -6.98 3.24
N ASP A 84 -1.70 -7.80 4.27
CA ASP A 84 -1.15 -7.33 5.54
C ASP A 84 0.31 -6.92 5.31
N SER A 85 1.06 -7.68 4.52
CA SER A 85 2.44 -7.32 4.13
C SER A 85 2.53 -5.92 3.51
N VAL A 86 1.59 -5.56 2.61
CA VAL A 86 1.51 -4.21 2.02
C VAL A 86 1.18 -3.14 3.07
N LEU A 87 0.27 -3.42 4.00
CA LEU A 87 -0.05 -2.48 5.09
C LEU A 87 1.10 -2.30 6.08
N PHE A 88 1.82 -3.37 6.41
CA PHE A 88 3.06 -3.31 7.20
C PHE A 88 4.15 -2.51 6.47
N ALA A 89 4.26 -2.66 5.16
CA ALA A 89 5.17 -1.83 4.35
C ALA A 89 4.78 -0.35 4.43
N GLY A 90 3.48 -0.03 4.31
CA GLY A 90 2.98 1.33 4.50
C GLY A 90 3.26 1.91 5.88
N LYS A 91 3.16 1.09 6.94
CA LYS A 91 3.52 1.49 8.31
C LYS A 91 5.03 1.76 8.44
N ALA A 92 5.88 0.89 7.89
CA ALA A 92 7.32 1.11 7.86
C ALA A 92 7.68 2.39 7.09
N ALA A 93 7.00 2.64 5.97
CA ALA A 93 7.18 3.85 5.18
C ALA A 93 6.78 5.13 5.92
N LEU A 94 5.70 5.11 6.71
CA LEU A 94 5.33 6.22 7.60
C LEU A 94 6.42 6.52 8.66
N SER A 95 7.18 5.50 9.06
CA SER A 95 8.36 5.66 9.93
C SER A 95 9.63 6.05 9.17
N ALA A 96 9.56 6.17 7.85
CA ALA A 96 10.68 6.39 6.92
C ALA A 96 11.74 5.28 6.92
N ASP A 97 11.34 4.04 7.23
CA ASP A 97 12.17 2.84 7.16
C ASP A 97 12.06 2.23 5.76
N VAL A 98 13.04 2.56 4.91
CA VAL A 98 13.07 2.15 3.49
C VAL A 98 13.31 0.65 3.36
N ASP A 99 14.34 0.15 4.04
CA ASP A 99 14.80 -1.24 3.89
C ASP A 99 13.68 -2.21 4.29
N ARG A 100 12.99 -1.93 5.40
CA ARG A 100 11.87 -2.75 5.83
C ARG A 100 10.68 -2.66 4.89
N ALA A 101 10.35 -1.46 4.39
CA ALA A 101 9.24 -1.28 3.46
C ALA A 101 9.48 -2.04 2.15
N VAL A 102 10.68 -1.91 1.57
CA VAL A 102 11.08 -2.58 0.34
C VAL A 102 11.11 -4.11 0.53
N ALA A 103 11.70 -4.60 1.62
CA ALA A 103 11.76 -6.04 1.90
C ALA A 103 10.37 -6.69 2.01
N LEU A 104 9.42 -5.99 2.64
CA LEU A 104 8.03 -6.47 2.76
C LEU A 104 7.32 -6.52 1.39
N ILE A 105 7.54 -5.53 0.53
CA ILE A 105 6.99 -5.51 -0.83
C ILE A 105 7.63 -6.61 -1.70
N GLN A 106 8.94 -6.80 -1.63
CA GLN A 106 9.66 -7.87 -2.33
C GLN A 106 9.19 -9.27 -1.91
N SER A 107 8.78 -9.46 -0.66
CA SER A 107 8.33 -10.75 -0.13
C SER A 107 7.00 -11.26 -0.72
N LEU A 108 6.26 -10.41 -1.44
CA LEU A 108 4.97 -10.78 -2.03
C LEU A 108 5.14 -11.80 -3.16
N LYS A 109 4.23 -12.78 -3.22
CA LYS A 109 4.25 -13.83 -4.28
C LYS A 109 3.63 -13.39 -5.60
N ILE A 110 3.13 -12.15 -5.67
CA ILE A 110 2.39 -11.64 -6.84
C ILE A 110 3.30 -11.33 -8.04
N TRP A 111 4.60 -11.20 -7.81
CA TRP A 111 5.57 -10.76 -8.83
C TRP A 111 5.72 -11.77 -9.96
N ASP A 112 5.53 -13.06 -9.71
CA ASP A 112 5.59 -14.11 -10.73
C ASP A 112 4.49 -13.97 -11.80
N GLN A 113 3.39 -13.28 -11.47
CA GLN A 113 2.26 -13.04 -12.37
C GLN A 113 2.40 -11.72 -13.15
N LEU A 114 3.43 -10.92 -12.85
CA LEU A 114 3.65 -9.59 -13.42
C LEU A 114 4.90 -9.56 -14.31
N PRO A 115 5.00 -8.59 -15.23
CA PRO A 115 6.22 -8.37 -16.00
C PRO A 115 7.42 -8.02 -15.09
N THR A 116 8.62 -8.43 -15.50
CA THR A 116 9.86 -8.30 -14.72
C THR A 116 10.25 -6.85 -14.38
N GLY A 117 9.79 -5.86 -15.15
CA GLY A 117 10.10 -4.45 -14.92
C GLY A 117 9.26 -3.76 -13.84
N VAL A 118 8.21 -4.40 -13.32
CA VAL A 118 7.28 -3.74 -12.37
C VAL A 118 7.88 -3.65 -10.97
N LEU A 119 8.55 -4.70 -10.49
CA LEU A 119 9.10 -4.70 -9.13
C LEU A 119 10.13 -3.57 -8.92
N PRO A 120 11.15 -3.39 -9.80
CA PRO A 120 12.09 -2.27 -9.66
C PRO A 120 11.42 -0.88 -9.61
N LEU A 121 10.37 -0.68 -10.42
CA LEU A 121 9.61 0.57 -10.45
C LEU A 121 8.90 0.85 -9.12
N ILE A 122 8.30 -0.18 -8.51
CA ILE A 122 7.63 -0.05 -7.21
C ILE A 122 8.65 0.17 -6.09
N GLU A 123 9.82 -0.47 -6.16
CA GLU A 123 10.90 -0.24 -5.19
C GLU A 123 11.37 1.21 -5.21
N GLU A 124 11.62 1.76 -6.40
CA GLU A 124 11.97 3.18 -6.57
C GLU A 124 10.86 4.09 -6.02
N GLY A 125 9.60 3.82 -6.38
CA GLY A 125 8.47 4.58 -5.84
C GLY A 125 8.35 4.52 -4.31
N MET A 126 8.69 3.38 -3.69
CA MET A 126 8.74 3.29 -2.22
C MET A 126 9.90 4.09 -1.64
N ARG A 127 11.09 4.05 -2.25
CA ARG A 127 12.24 4.86 -1.79
C ARG A 127 11.89 6.35 -1.83
N GLU A 128 11.30 6.82 -2.92
CA GLU A 128 10.84 8.21 -3.07
C GLU A 128 9.80 8.58 -2.02
N THR A 129 8.82 7.71 -1.79
CA THR A 129 7.77 7.91 -0.78
C THR A 129 8.37 8.04 0.62
N CYS A 130 9.27 7.13 1.00
CA CYS A 130 9.95 7.18 2.30
C CYS A 130 10.83 8.43 2.46
N LEU A 131 11.49 8.88 1.39
CA LEU A 131 12.26 10.13 1.37
C LEU A 131 11.33 11.34 1.61
N GLN A 132 10.20 11.41 0.90
CA GLN A 132 9.23 12.48 1.10
C GLN A 132 8.69 12.51 2.53
N VAL A 133 8.36 11.35 3.09
CA VAL A 133 7.92 11.23 4.49
C VAL A 133 9.00 11.72 5.46
N ALA A 134 10.26 11.36 5.24
CA ALA A 134 11.37 11.82 6.06
C ALA A 134 11.53 13.34 6.01
N LEU A 135 11.41 13.92 4.81
CA LEU A 135 11.46 15.37 4.60
C LEU A 135 10.31 16.07 5.34
N TYR A 136 9.06 15.63 5.16
CA TYR A 136 7.90 16.21 5.85
C TYR A 136 8.03 16.10 7.37
N ARG A 137 8.57 14.99 7.88
CA ARG A 137 8.85 14.84 9.32
C ARG A 137 9.94 15.81 9.78
N SER A 138 11.00 15.97 8.99
CA SER A 138 12.11 16.88 9.32
C SER A 138 11.69 18.35 9.29
N MET A 139 10.71 18.75 8.46
CA MET A 139 10.19 20.12 8.41
C MET A 139 9.66 20.63 9.75
N LEU A 140 9.16 19.73 10.61
CA LEU A 140 8.67 20.09 11.95
C LEU A 140 9.80 20.45 12.93
N THR A 141 11.02 20.00 12.68
CA THR A 141 12.13 20.01 13.66
C THR A 141 13.36 20.77 13.19
N HIS A 142 13.59 20.85 11.88
CA HIS A 142 14.80 21.39 11.28
C HIS A 142 14.46 22.50 10.29
N THR A 143 15.27 23.58 10.30
CA THR A 143 15.15 24.72 9.39
C THR A 143 15.98 24.57 8.11
N SER A 144 16.93 23.63 8.08
CA SER A 144 17.77 23.33 6.92
C SER A 144 18.07 21.83 6.84
N VAL A 145 18.27 21.32 5.63
CA VAL A 145 18.54 19.90 5.36
C VAL A 145 19.69 19.79 4.36
N ASN A 146 20.65 18.90 4.61
CA ASN A 146 21.79 18.65 3.72
C ASN A 146 21.43 17.61 2.66
N SER A 147 21.55 17.97 1.38
CA SER A 147 21.25 17.11 0.23
C SER A 147 22.22 15.93 0.08
N GLU A 148 23.48 16.06 0.50
CA GLU A 148 24.50 15.02 0.35
C GLU A 148 24.22 13.81 1.27
N GLN A 149 23.78 14.08 2.50
CA GLN A 149 23.42 13.02 3.46
C GLN A 149 22.15 12.28 3.03
N LEU A 150 21.17 12.99 2.45
CA LEU A 150 19.96 12.37 1.89
C LEU A 150 20.28 11.45 0.71
N SER A 151 21.17 11.88 -0.19
CA SER A 151 21.59 11.07 -1.34
C SER A 151 22.30 9.78 -0.93
N GLN A 152 23.02 9.76 0.19
CA GLN A 152 23.70 8.57 0.67
C GLN A 152 22.75 7.54 1.30
N HIS A 153 21.69 8.01 1.97
CA HIS A 153 20.77 7.14 2.71
C HIS A 153 19.61 6.60 1.87
N TYR A 154 19.27 7.25 0.74
CA TYR A 154 18.12 6.88 -0.11
C TYR A 154 18.52 6.39 -1.52
N LYS A 155 19.73 5.83 -1.67
CA LYS A 155 20.22 5.22 -2.91
C LYS A 155 19.56 3.88 -3.24
#